data_AF-A0A7Z7IA48-F1
#
_entry.id   AF-A0A7Z7IA48-F1
#
_cell.length_a   1.000
_cell.length_b   1.000
_cell.length_c   1.000
_cell.angle_alpha   90.00
_cell.angle_beta   90.00
_cell.angle_gamma   90.00
#
_symmetry.space_group_name_H-M   'P 1'
#
loop_
_entity.id
_entity.type
_entity.pdbx_description
1 polymer ?
#
loop_
_entity_poly.entity_id
_entity_poly.type
_entity_poly.pdbx_seq_one_letter_code
_entity_poly.pdbx_strand_id
1 'polypeptide(L)'
;MTTSKTIRHSLTLSLAAVAVCASGAAYAADVHVGVNIGVPTPVYVAPQPIYAPPPPPVIYQPAPVYVRPPVVIGWYGNRYYDGRRYWDRDDWYRHHGRGHDKHHGHGNGHGHDKHHH
;
A
#
# COMPACT_ATOMS: atom_id res chain seq x y z
N MET A 1 -26.94 83.56 69.15
CA MET A 1 -27.33 82.18 69.50
C MET A 1 -27.74 81.37 68.25
N THR A 2 -26.84 81.19 67.27
CA THR A 2 -27.16 80.40 66.04
C THR A 2 -26.06 79.38 65.68
N THR A 3 -24.90 79.47 66.33
CA THR A 3 -23.70 78.66 66.07
C THR A 3 -23.88 77.17 66.37
N SER A 4 -24.69 76.80 67.36
CA SER A 4 -24.89 75.40 67.73
C SER A 4 -25.67 74.60 66.67
N LYS A 5 -26.62 75.23 65.95
CA LYS A 5 -27.42 74.52 64.94
C LYS A 5 -26.62 74.22 63.69
N THR A 6 -25.81 75.16 63.21
CA THR A 6 -24.98 74.99 62.00
C THR A 6 -23.86 73.96 62.18
N ILE A 7 -23.21 73.93 63.36
CA ILE A 7 -22.17 72.93 63.69
C ILE A 7 -22.74 71.51 63.75
N ARG A 8 -23.97 71.36 64.30
CA ARG A 8 -24.64 70.06 64.33
C ARG A 8 -24.99 69.56 62.93
N HIS A 9 -25.45 70.46 62.05
CA HIS A 9 -25.77 70.11 60.67
C HIS A 9 -24.52 69.76 59.84
N SER A 10 -23.41 70.48 60.01
CA SER A 10 -22.16 70.17 59.32
C SER A 10 -21.56 68.83 59.77
N LEU A 11 -21.64 68.53 61.07
CA LEU A 11 -21.23 67.23 61.63
C LEU A 11 -22.10 66.08 61.10
N THR A 12 -23.42 66.25 61.02
CA THR A 12 -24.29 65.21 60.45
C THR A 12 -24.03 65.00 58.97
N LEU A 13 -23.71 66.06 58.23
CA LEU A 13 -23.44 65.98 56.80
C LEU A 13 -22.11 65.28 56.52
N SER A 14 -21.06 65.58 57.31
CA SER A 14 -19.77 64.90 57.16
C SER A 14 -19.88 63.42 57.52
N LEU A 15 -20.62 63.07 58.58
CA LEU A 15 -20.86 61.68 58.95
C LEU A 15 -21.67 60.93 57.88
N ALA A 16 -22.69 61.56 57.29
CA ALA A 16 -23.46 60.98 56.19
C ALA A 16 -22.60 60.75 54.94
N ALA A 17 -21.72 61.69 54.59
CA ALA A 17 -20.81 61.54 53.46
C ALA A 17 -19.85 60.35 53.65
N VAL A 18 -19.28 60.19 54.85
CA VAL A 18 -18.42 59.05 55.18
C VAL A 18 -19.19 57.73 55.09
N ALA A 19 -20.43 57.69 55.59
CA ALA A 19 -21.26 56.48 55.56
C ALA A 19 -21.61 56.03 54.13
N VAL A 20 -21.88 56.96 53.21
CA VAL A 20 -22.15 56.66 51.80
C VAL A 20 -20.90 56.12 51.10
N CYS A 21 -19.75 56.76 51.30
CA CYS A 21 -18.47 56.30 50.73
C CYS A 21 -18.07 54.90 51.25
N ALA A 22 -18.22 54.67 52.56
CA ALA A 22 -17.93 53.38 53.18
C ALA A 22 -18.87 52.27 52.67
N SER A 23 -20.14 52.61 52.43
CA SER A 23 -21.13 51.68 51.87
C SER A 23 -20.73 51.29 50.43
N GLY A 24 -20.35 52.26 49.59
CA GLY A 24 -19.88 51.98 48.22
C GLY A 24 -18.64 51.08 48.17
N ALA A 25 -17.70 51.26 49.10
CA ALA A 25 -16.53 50.38 49.24
C ALA A 25 -16.91 48.96 49.69
N ALA A 26 -17.92 48.82 50.57
CA ALA A 26 -18.41 47.51 51.02
C ALA A 26 -19.13 46.73 49.92
N TYR A 27 -19.90 47.40 49.05
CA TYR A 27 -20.52 46.76 47.88
C TYR A 27 -19.52 46.40 46.77
N ALA A 28 -18.31 46.95 46.82
CA ALA A 28 -17.21 46.60 45.90
C ALA A 28 -16.38 45.39 46.39
N ALA A 29 -16.78 44.72 47.48
CA ALA A 29 -16.10 43.52 47.96
C ALA A 29 -16.16 42.35 46.96
N ASP A 30 -17.19 42.30 46.11
CA ASP A 30 -17.38 41.28 45.08
C ASP A 30 -17.36 41.90 43.68
N VAL A 31 -16.15 42.20 43.18
CA VAL A 31 -15.96 42.62 41.77
C VAL A 31 -15.81 41.37 40.90
N HIS A 32 -16.81 41.10 40.06
CA HIS A 32 -16.73 40.05 39.06
C HIS A 32 -16.13 40.60 37.76
N VAL A 33 -14.98 40.06 37.36
CA VAL A 33 -14.37 40.34 36.05
C VAL A 33 -14.60 39.15 35.14
N GLY A 34 -15.44 39.33 34.12
CA GLY A 34 -15.64 38.35 33.07
C GLY A 34 -14.64 38.56 31.93
N VAL A 35 -13.85 37.54 31.61
CA VAL A 35 -12.96 37.54 30.44
C VAL A 35 -13.54 36.61 29.39
N ASN A 36 -13.87 37.14 28.20
CA ASN A 36 -14.24 36.30 27.06
C ASN A 36 -12.97 35.85 26.33
N ILE A 37 -12.67 34.56 26.40
CA ILE A 37 -11.58 33.97 25.61
C ILE A 37 -12.22 33.41 24.34
N GLY A 38 -12.00 34.09 23.22
CA GLY A 38 -12.49 33.71 21.90
C GLY A 38 -11.75 32.51 21.32
N VAL A 39 -11.75 31.38 22.03
CA VAL A 39 -11.18 30.14 21.52
C VAL A 39 -12.02 29.71 20.31
N PRO A 40 -11.45 29.65 19.10
CA PRO A 40 -12.20 29.22 17.94
C PRO A 40 -12.65 27.77 18.15
N THR A 41 -13.91 27.50 17.84
CA THR A 41 -14.45 26.14 17.87
C THR A 41 -13.69 25.27 16.87
N PRO A 42 -13.33 24.03 17.23
CA PRO A 42 -12.63 23.14 16.31
C PRO A 42 -13.50 22.88 15.08
N VAL A 43 -13.01 23.30 13.92
CA VAL A 43 -13.64 23.02 12.64
C VAL A 43 -13.13 21.67 12.14
N TYR A 44 -14.02 20.69 12.08
CA TYR A 44 -13.71 19.40 11.46
C TYR A 44 -13.81 19.54 9.94
N VAL A 45 -12.67 19.39 9.26
CA VAL A 45 -12.63 19.33 7.79
C VAL A 45 -12.57 17.87 7.39
N ALA A 46 -13.64 17.38 6.76
CA ALA A 46 -13.64 16.04 6.18
C ALA A 46 -12.61 15.98 5.02
N PRO A 47 -11.73 14.98 4.99
CA PRO A 47 -10.81 14.79 3.88
C PRO A 47 -11.56 14.64 2.56
N GLN A 48 -11.08 15.30 1.51
CA GLN A 48 -11.67 15.18 0.18
C GLN A 48 -11.37 13.78 -0.39
N PRO A 49 -12.33 13.14 -1.06
CA PRO A 49 -12.07 11.89 -1.75
C PRO A 49 -11.01 12.10 -2.85
N ILE A 50 -9.90 11.38 -2.76
CA ILE A 50 -8.90 11.33 -3.84
C ILE A 50 -9.32 10.22 -4.79
N TYR A 51 -9.62 10.58 -6.04
CA TYR A 51 -9.90 9.60 -7.08
C TYR A 51 -8.59 9.01 -7.58
N ALA A 52 -8.41 7.71 -7.39
CA ALA A 52 -7.37 6.93 -8.05
C ALA A 52 -7.91 6.41 -9.40
N PRO A 53 -7.18 6.60 -10.52
CA PRO A 53 -7.56 5.97 -11.77
C PRO A 53 -7.49 4.43 -11.65
N PRO A 54 -8.39 3.70 -12.33
CA PRO A 54 -8.35 2.25 -12.33
C PRO A 54 -7.04 1.73 -12.94
N PRO A 55 -6.52 0.58 -12.47
CA PRO A 55 -5.32 -0.02 -13.03
C PRO A 55 -5.53 -0.37 -14.52
N PRO A 56 -4.46 -0.34 -15.33
CA PRO A 56 -4.54 -0.66 -16.75
C PRO A 56 -5.01 -2.10 -16.97
N PRO A 57 -5.74 -2.38 -18.07
CA PRO A 57 -6.20 -3.73 -18.38
C PRO A 57 -5.03 -4.70 -18.56
N VAL A 58 -5.14 -5.89 -17.94
CA VAL A 58 -4.17 -6.97 -18.17
C VAL A 58 -4.53 -7.68 -19.46
N ILE A 59 -3.65 -7.62 -20.46
CA ILE A 59 -3.78 -8.40 -21.70
C ILE A 59 -3.11 -9.75 -21.49
N TYR A 60 -3.91 -10.82 -21.50
CA TYR A 60 -3.40 -12.18 -21.50
C TYR A 60 -3.09 -12.61 -22.93
N GLN A 61 -1.82 -12.92 -23.20
CA GLN A 61 -1.44 -13.60 -24.44
C GLN A 61 -1.62 -15.11 -24.27
N PRO A 62 -2.19 -15.81 -25.26
CA PRO A 62 -2.23 -17.27 -25.26
C PRO A 62 -0.82 -17.84 -25.15
N ALA A 63 -0.64 -18.85 -24.30
CA ALA A 63 0.62 -19.58 -24.23
C ALA A 63 0.89 -20.31 -25.57
N PRO A 64 2.13 -20.36 -26.05
CA PRO A 64 2.48 -21.15 -27.22
C PRO A 64 2.13 -22.63 -27.01
N VAL A 65 1.31 -23.19 -27.91
CA VAL A 65 1.00 -24.62 -27.92
C VAL A 65 1.98 -25.33 -28.87
N TYR A 66 2.88 -26.15 -28.32
CA TYR A 66 3.73 -27.01 -29.13
C TYR A 66 3.02 -28.35 -29.38
N VAL A 67 2.66 -28.60 -30.64
CA VAL A 67 2.05 -29.87 -31.07
C VAL A 67 3.12 -30.79 -31.64
N ARG A 68 3.17 -32.03 -31.16
CA ARG A 68 4.06 -33.05 -31.71
C ARG A 68 3.57 -33.45 -33.11
N PRO A 69 4.45 -33.61 -34.11
CA PRO A 69 4.04 -34.02 -35.45
C PRO A 69 3.34 -35.40 -35.41
N PRO A 70 2.29 -35.59 -36.23
CA PRO A 70 1.56 -36.85 -36.28
C PRO A 70 2.44 -37.97 -36.86
N VAL A 71 2.36 -39.16 -36.26
CA VAL A 71 2.96 -40.37 -36.81
C VAL A 71 1.95 -41.01 -37.76
N VAL A 72 2.28 -41.07 -39.05
CA VAL A 72 1.42 -41.68 -40.07
C VAL A 72 1.81 -43.15 -40.23
N ILE A 73 0.87 -44.07 -39.98
CA ILE A 73 1.03 -45.52 -40.14
C ILE A 73 0.41 -45.92 -41.48
N GLY A 74 1.16 -46.64 -42.32
CA GLY A 74 0.64 -47.11 -43.60
C GLY A 74 1.70 -47.42 -44.66
N TRP A 75 1.24 -47.70 -45.87
CA TRP A 75 2.09 -47.93 -47.03
C TRP A 75 2.60 -46.62 -47.63
N TYR A 76 3.90 -46.54 -47.87
CA TYR A 76 4.54 -45.42 -48.54
C TYR A 76 5.43 -45.95 -49.67
N GLY A 77 4.95 -45.81 -50.91
CA GLY A 77 5.54 -46.51 -52.06
C GLY A 77 5.52 -48.03 -51.84
N ASN A 78 6.67 -48.69 -51.99
CA ASN A 78 6.82 -50.13 -51.77
C ASN A 78 7.15 -50.53 -50.31
N ARG A 79 7.07 -49.59 -49.35
CA ARG A 79 7.47 -49.83 -47.95
C ARG A 79 6.35 -49.53 -46.97
N TYR A 80 6.08 -50.47 -46.06
CA TYR A 80 5.14 -50.27 -44.96
C TYR A 80 5.83 -49.59 -43.77
N TYR A 81 5.20 -48.55 -43.23
CA TYR A 81 5.60 -47.85 -42.02
C TYR A 81 4.62 -48.19 -40.90
N ASP A 82 5.11 -48.91 -39.89
CA ASP A 82 4.33 -49.39 -38.73
C ASP A 82 4.42 -48.47 -37.50
N GLY A 83 5.19 -47.39 -37.59
CA GLY A 83 5.41 -46.43 -36.51
C GLY A 83 6.32 -46.93 -35.39
N ARG A 84 6.71 -48.21 -35.34
CA ARG A 84 7.54 -48.79 -34.25
C ARG A 84 8.84 -48.04 -34.07
N ARG A 85 9.56 -47.79 -35.16
CA ARG A 85 10.83 -47.04 -35.13
C ARG A 85 10.70 -45.63 -34.54
N TYR A 86 9.54 -44.99 -34.72
CA TYR A 86 9.29 -43.67 -34.12
C TYR A 86 9.10 -43.81 -32.61
N TRP A 87 8.29 -44.78 -32.18
CA TRP A 87 8.03 -45.03 -30.75
C TRP A 87 9.29 -45.52 -30.02
N ASP A 88 10.07 -46.42 -30.62
CA ASP A 88 11.34 -46.90 -30.05
C ASP A 88 12.34 -45.75 -29.86
N ARG A 89 12.38 -44.82 -30.82
CA ARG A 89 13.24 -43.64 -30.77
C ARG A 89 12.78 -42.65 -29.70
N ASP A 90 11.48 -42.38 -29.64
CA ASP A 90 10.88 -41.46 -28.67
C ASP A 90 10.98 -42.01 -27.25
N ASP A 91 10.78 -43.32 -27.07
CA ASP A 91 11.00 -44.05 -25.82
C ASP A 91 12.47 -43.97 -25.39
N TRP A 92 13.40 -44.24 -26.31
CA TRP A 92 14.83 -44.06 -26.06
C TRP A 92 15.16 -42.62 -25.63
N TYR A 93 14.64 -41.60 -26.31
CA TYR A 93 14.84 -40.19 -25.92
C TYR A 93 14.21 -39.84 -24.57
N ARG A 94 13.09 -40.44 -24.18
CA ARG A 94 12.51 -40.23 -22.85
C ARG A 94 13.32 -40.90 -21.74
N HIS A 95 13.83 -42.09 -22.00
CA HIS A 95 14.60 -42.86 -21.03
C HIS A 95 16.08 -42.45 -20.93
N HIS A 96 16.66 -41.88 -22.00
CA HIS A 96 18.07 -41.48 -22.07
C HIS A 96 18.28 -39.96 -22.22
N GLY A 97 17.21 -39.18 -22.41
CA GLY A 97 17.29 -37.73 -22.64
C GLY A 97 17.40 -36.86 -21.39
N ARG A 98 17.53 -37.47 -20.20
CA ARG A 98 17.86 -36.74 -18.96
C ARG A 98 19.22 -37.13 -18.44
N GLY A 99 20.24 -36.59 -19.09
CA GLY A 99 21.58 -36.46 -18.51
C GLY A 99 22.67 -37.11 -19.34
N HIS A 100 23.23 -36.36 -20.27
CA HIS A 100 24.60 -36.61 -20.74
C HIS A 100 25.27 -35.28 -21.16
N ASP A 101 25.39 -34.36 -20.20
CA ASP A 101 26.59 -33.52 -20.14
C ASP A 101 27.62 -34.32 -19.35
N LYS A 102 28.52 -35.00 -20.08
CA LYS A 102 29.93 -35.26 -19.70
C LYS A 102 30.52 -36.28 -20.67
N HIS A 103 31.55 -35.82 -21.39
CA HIS A 103 32.78 -36.49 -21.84
C HIS A 103 32.74 -38.01 -22.03
N HIS A 104 33.27 -38.52 -23.15
CA HIS A 104 34.34 -39.54 -23.22
C HIS A 104 34.63 -39.78 -24.71
N GLY A 105 35.80 -39.33 -25.17
CA GLY A 105 36.32 -39.70 -26.47
C GLY A 105 36.91 -41.10 -26.43
N HIS A 106 36.69 -41.90 -27.46
CA HIS A 106 37.60 -42.96 -27.86
C HIS A 106 37.42 -43.19 -29.37
N GLY A 107 38.43 -42.80 -30.13
CA GLY A 107 38.59 -43.23 -31.50
C GLY A 107 38.98 -44.70 -31.51
N ASN A 108 38.32 -45.49 -32.36
CA ASN A 108 38.82 -46.80 -32.76
C ASN A 108 38.69 -46.87 -34.28
N GLY A 109 39.79 -46.49 -34.94
CA GLY A 109 40.03 -46.88 -36.31
C GLY A 109 40.30 -48.39 -36.33
N HIS A 110 39.45 -49.13 -37.02
CA HIS A 110 39.78 -50.47 -37.49
C HIS A 110 39.87 -50.39 -39.02
N GLY A 111 41.08 -50.08 -39.49
CA GLY A 111 41.48 -50.36 -40.87
C GLY A 111 41.69 -51.87 -40.99
N HIS A 112 40.88 -52.50 -41.82
CA HIS A 112 41.21 -53.82 -42.36
C HIS A 112 41.73 -53.61 -43.77
N ASP A 113 43.05 -53.53 -43.85
CA ASP A 113 43.80 -53.54 -45.10
C ASP A 113 43.68 -54.91 -45.80
N LYS A 114 43.61 -54.84 -47.12
CA LYS A 114 43.51 -55.94 -48.07
C LYS A 114 44.91 -56.47 -48.39
N HIS A 115 45.10 -57.78 -48.42
CA HIS A 115 46.12 -58.48 -49.24
C HIS A 115 45.59 -59.91 -49.47
N HIS A 116 45.19 -60.37 -50.66
CA HIS A 116 45.94 -60.67 -51.89
C HIS A 116 47.20 -61.53 -51.63
N HIS A 117 47.08 -62.86 -51.72
CA HIS A 117 47.54 -63.72 -52.84
C HIS A 117 47.41 -65.20 -52.47
#